data_AF-A0A094K2K2-F1
#
_entry.id   AF-A0A094K2K2-F1
#
_cell.length_a   1.000
_cell.length_b   1.000
_cell.length_c   1.000
_cell.angle_alpha   90.00
_cell.angle_beta   90.00
_cell.angle_gamma   90.00
#
_symmetry.space_group_name_H-M   'P 1'
#
loop_
_entity.id
_entity.type
_entity.pdbx_description
1 polymer ?
#
loop_
_entity_poly.entity_id
_entity_poly.type
_entity_poly.pdbx_seq_one_letter_code
_entity_poly.pdbx_strand_id
1 'polypeptide(L)'
;MNLSTVIILGIVQGLTELFPVSSSAHLVILQSFLPDFHQPGVAFDAILHLGTLFAVAFYFRVDIWRMFKALLPNQSATLFSAKEITSLRKIFIFLIIGTMPVVFFGFLFKDSIHGIFGSAQAAAFFLIITGFLLFFSDKVTDARRDEKDMNLTDS
;
A
#
# COMPACT_ATOMS: atom_id res chain seq x y z
N MET A 1 12.07 -23.32 -7.45
CA MET A 1 10.77 -22.70 -7.78
C MET A 1 10.50 -22.88 -9.26
N ASN A 2 9.28 -23.28 -9.62
CA ASN A 2 8.88 -23.40 -11.03
C ASN A 2 8.45 -22.03 -11.57
N LEU A 3 8.77 -21.72 -12.83
CA LEU A 3 8.42 -20.45 -13.47
C LEU A 3 6.90 -20.19 -13.46
N SER A 4 6.10 -21.25 -13.64
CA SER A 4 4.63 -21.19 -13.55
C SER A 4 4.16 -20.67 -12.20
N THR A 5 4.75 -21.16 -11.11
CA THR A 5 4.45 -20.70 -9.74
C THR A 5 4.76 -19.22 -9.57
N VAL A 6 5.92 -18.76 -10.06
CA VAL A 6 6.31 -17.34 -9.97
C VAL A 6 5.34 -16.45 -10.72
N ILE A 7 4.92 -16.85 -11.92
CA ILE A 7 3.95 -16.10 -12.72
C ILE A 7 2.61 -16.02 -12.00
N ILE A 8 2.11 -17.13 -11.45
CA ILE A 8 0.84 -17.16 -10.72
C ILE A 8 0.89 -16.25 -9.49
N LEU A 9 1.93 -16.37 -8.66
CA LEU A 9 2.08 -15.52 -7.46
C LEU A 9 2.24 -14.04 -7.84
N GLY A 10 2.96 -13.73 -8.92
CA GLY A 10 3.08 -12.37 -9.44
C GLY A 10 1.77 -11.78 -9.93
N ILE A 11 0.95 -12.57 -10.66
CA ILE A 11 -0.39 -12.15 -11.08
C ILE A 11 -1.27 -11.89 -9.85
N VAL A 12 -1.25 -12.80 -8.87
CA VAL A 12 -2.05 -12.65 -7.66
C VAL A 12 -1.62 -11.42 -6.88
N GLN A 13 -0.33 -11.18 -6.67
CA GLN A 13 0.15 -9.95 -6.04
C GLN A 13 -0.32 -8.72 -6.81
N GLY A 14 -0.10 -8.68 -8.12
CA GLY A 14 -0.45 -7.53 -8.95
C GLY A 14 -1.95 -7.20 -8.93
N LEU A 15 -2.79 -8.24 -8.89
CA LEU A 15 -4.24 -8.06 -8.78
C LEU A 15 -4.65 -7.64 -7.36
N THR A 16 -4.15 -8.32 -6.33
CA THR A 16 -4.62 -8.14 -4.95
C THR A 16 -4.05 -6.92 -4.25
N GLU A 17 -2.88 -6.41 -4.65
CA GLU A 17 -2.28 -5.21 -4.06
C GLU A 17 -3.11 -3.95 -4.35
N LEU A 18 -3.83 -3.93 -5.48
CA LEU A 18 -4.64 -2.78 -5.90
C LEU A 18 -6.02 -2.72 -5.24
N PHE A 19 -6.45 -3.82 -4.61
CA PHE A 19 -7.71 -3.90 -3.89
C PHE A 19 -7.46 -4.02 -2.39
N PRO A 20 -8.38 -3.55 -1.53
CA PRO A 20 -8.23 -3.64 -0.07
C PRO A 20 -8.51 -5.07 0.45
N VAL A 21 -7.88 -6.09 -0.14
CA VAL A 21 -8.14 -7.51 0.12
C VAL A 21 -6.95 -8.25 0.73
N SER A 22 -5.92 -7.54 1.20
CA SER A 22 -4.68 -8.09 1.77
C SER A 22 -3.95 -9.05 0.82
N SER A 23 -3.06 -8.50 0.00
CA SER A 23 -2.23 -9.25 -0.95
C SER A 23 -1.35 -10.30 -0.26
N SER A 24 -0.71 -9.94 0.86
CA SER A 24 0.15 -10.86 1.63
C SER A 24 -0.62 -12.10 2.11
N ALA A 25 -1.88 -11.95 2.53
CA ALA A 25 -2.69 -13.09 2.96
C ALA A 25 -3.00 -14.06 1.82
N HIS A 26 -3.32 -13.53 0.63
CA HIS A 26 -3.55 -14.34 -0.57
C HIS A 26 -2.29 -15.10 -0.99
N LEU A 27 -1.11 -14.46 -0.93
CA LEU A 27 0.16 -15.12 -1.21
C LEU A 27 0.42 -16.26 -0.22
N VAL A 28 0.33 -16.02 1.08
CA VAL A 28 0.60 -17.04 2.11
C VAL A 28 -0.35 -18.24 1.96
N ILE A 29 -1.63 -18.00 1.70
CA ILE A 29 -2.62 -19.05 1.49
C ILE A 29 -2.30 -19.86 0.23
N LEU A 30 -2.03 -19.21 -0.91
CA LEU A 30 -1.68 -19.92 -2.15
C LEU A 30 -0.39 -20.72 -2.01
N GLN A 31 0.62 -20.15 -1.36
CA GLN A 31 1.87 -20.82 -1.07
C GLN A 31 1.66 -22.08 -0.22
N SER A 32 0.70 -22.06 0.71
CA SER A 32 0.37 -23.24 1.53
C SER A 32 -0.26 -24.41 0.75
N PHE A 33 -0.88 -24.13 -0.41
CA PHE A 33 -1.45 -25.15 -1.28
C PHE A 33 -0.47 -25.71 -2.31
N LEU A 34 0.72 -25.11 -2.44
CA LEU A 34 1.72 -25.56 -3.39
C LEU A 34 2.59 -26.68 -2.77
N PRO A 35 2.54 -27.92 -3.30
CA PRO A 35 3.37 -29.01 -2.79
C PRO A 35 4.86 -28.67 -2.96
N ASP A 36 5.66 -29.00 -1.94
CA ASP A 36 7.11 -28.75 -1.85
C ASP A 36 7.55 -27.27 -1.91
N PHE A 37 6.61 -26.33 -1.77
CA PHE A 37 6.93 -24.91 -1.71
C PHE A 37 7.50 -24.54 -0.33
N HIS A 38 8.81 -24.65 -0.23
CA HIS A 38 9.56 -24.01 0.84
C HIS A 38 9.47 -22.51 0.57
N GLN A 39 8.75 -21.78 1.43
CA GLN A 39 8.63 -20.32 1.32
C GLN A 39 10.01 -19.75 0.98
N PRO A 40 10.20 -19.09 -0.17
CA PRO A 40 11.47 -18.48 -0.55
C PRO A 40 11.85 -17.27 0.32
N GLY A 41 11.32 -17.22 1.54
CA GLY A 41 11.52 -16.19 2.53
C GLY A 41 10.81 -14.89 2.18
N VAL A 42 10.83 -13.98 3.16
CA VAL A 42 10.40 -12.58 3.06
C VAL A 42 10.98 -11.87 1.83
N ALA A 43 12.12 -12.33 1.31
CA ALA A 43 12.78 -11.76 0.14
C ALA A 43 11.94 -11.89 -1.15
N PHE A 44 11.26 -13.02 -1.38
CA PHE A 44 10.43 -13.18 -2.59
C PHE A 44 9.21 -12.26 -2.54
N ASP A 45 8.52 -12.22 -1.41
CA ASP A 45 7.38 -11.33 -1.21
C ASP A 45 7.83 -9.88 -1.35
N ALA A 46 8.99 -9.50 -0.82
CA ALA A 46 9.55 -8.16 -0.99
C ALA A 46 9.78 -7.79 -2.46
N ILE A 47 10.28 -8.73 -3.29
CA ILE A 47 10.43 -8.49 -4.74
C ILE A 47 9.07 -8.29 -5.42
N LEU A 48 8.06 -9.08 -5.05
CA LEU A 48 6.71 -8.92 -5.58
C LEU A 48 6.12 -7.55 -5.20
N HIS A 49 6.28 -7.12 -3.94
CA HIS A 49 5.87 -5.79 -3.49
C HIS A 49 6.66 -4.67 -4.18
N LEU A 50 7.95 -4.87 -4.47
CA LEU A 50 8.73 -3.90 -5.27
C LEU A 50 8.18 -3.78 -6.69
N GLY A 51 7.72 -4.88 -7.29
CA GLY A 51 7.08 -4.87 -8.60
C GLY A 51 5.80 -4.03 -8.62
N THR A 52 4.91 -4.21 -7.64
CA THR A 52 3.69 -3.40 -7.53
C THR A 52 3.97 -1.96 -7.15
N LEU A 53 4.93 -1.72 -6.25
CA LEU A 53 5.39 -0.37 -5.92
C LEU A 53 5.89 0.37 -7.16
N PHE A 54 6.69 -0.30 -8.00
CA PHE A 54 7.17 0.26 -9.25
C PHE A 54 6.00 0.59 -10.19
N ALA A 55 5.00 -0.29 -10.30
CA ALA A 55 3.81 -0.04 -11.12
C ALA A 55 3.04 1.22 -10.65
N VAL A 56 2.81 1.37 -9.34
CA VAL A 56 2.14 2.54 -8.75
C VAL A 56 2.97 3.81 -8.94
N ALA A 57 4.28 3.75 -8.65
CA ALA A 57 5.18 4.89 -8.84
C ALA A 57 5.28 5.33 -10.31
N PHE A 58 5.26 4.38 -11.24
CA PHE A 58 5.23 4.67 -12.67
C PHE A 58 3.89 5.29 -13.10
N TYR A 59 2.77 4.78 -12.59
CA TYR A 59 1.44 5.33 -12.89
C TYR A 59 1.33 6.79 -12.41
N PHE A 60 1.65 7.05 -11.13
CA PHE A 60 1.61 8.38 -10.51
C PHE A 60 2.87 9.22 -10.75
N ARG A 61 3.73 8.85 -11.71
CA ARG A 61 5.01 9.54 -11.94
C ARG A 61 4.83 11.05 -12.11
N VAL A 62 3.80 11.48 -12.84
CA VAL A 62 3.54 12.90 -13.11
C VAL A 62 3.18 13.63 -11.81
N ASP A 63 2.28 13.08 -11.00
CA ASP A 63 1.84 13.70 -9.74
C ASP A 63 2.97 13.74 -8.72
N ILE A 64 3.74 12.66 -8.60
CA ILE A 64 4.97 12.62 -7.80
C ILE A 64 5.94 13.73 -8.23
N TRP A 65 6.21 13.86 -9.53
CA TRP A 65 7.07 14.92 -10.06
C TRP A 65 6.51 16.32 -9.78
N ARG A 66 5.19 16.53 -9.86
CA ARG A 66 4.54 17.81 -9.53
C ARG A 66 4.69 18.15 -8.06
N MET A 67 4.49 17.18 -7.16
CA MET A 67 4.69 17.35 -5.72
C MET A 67 6.14 17.74 -5.41
N PHE A 68 7.13 17.05 -6.00
CA PHE A 68 8.54 17.41 -5.84
C PHE A 68 8.87 18.81 -6.34
N LYS A 69 8.37 19.20 -7.52
CA LYS A 69 8.59 20.54 -8.08
C LYS A 69 7.91 21.65 -7.26
N ALA A 70 6.75 21.38 -6.66
CA ALA A 70 6.07 22.31 -5.78
C ALA A 70 6.82 22.58 -4.46
N LEU A 71 7.69 21.66 -4.03
CA LEU A 71 8.56 21.85 -2.87
C LEU A 71 9.75 22.76 -3.18
N LEU A 72 10.18 22.86 -4.44
CA LEU A 72 11.32 23.68 -4.86
C LEU A 72 10.90 25.14 -5.11
N PRO A 73 11.33 26.13 -4.29
CA PRO A 73 10.85 27.51 -4.38
C PRO A 73 10.99 28.15 -5.76
N ASN A 74 12.13 27.91 -6.43
CA ASN A 74 12.47 28.53 -7.72
C ASN A 74 11.68 27.97 -8.91
N GLN A 75 11.21 26.72 -8.84
CA GLN A 75 10.43 26.09 -9.92
C GLN A 75 8.93 26.23 -9.67
N SER A 76 8.53 26.27 -8.40
CA SER A 76 7.14 26.27 -7.98
C SER A 76 6.36 27.49 -8.47
N ALA A 77 6.93 28.70 -8.37
CA ALA A 77 6.26 29.95 -8.78
C ALA A 77 6.18 30.13 -10.31
N THR A 78 7.06 29.45 -11.06
CA THR A 78 7.11 29.51 -12.52
C THR A 78 6.17 28.49 -13.18
N LEU A 79 5.95 27.35 -12.52
CA LEU A 79 5.23 26.21 -13.09
C LEU A 79 3.79 26.06 -12.59
N PHE A 80 3.44 26.64 -11.43
CA PHE A 80 2.16 26.41 -10.77
C PHE A 80 1.58 27.70 -10.18
N SER A 81 0.25 27.74 -10.05
CA SER A 81 -0.43 28.81 -9.32
C SER A 81 -0.21 28.67 -7.81
N ALA A 82 -0.19 29.78 -7.05
CA ALA A 82 -0.06 29.77 -5.58
C ALA A 82 -1.04 28.80 -4.88
N LYS A 83 -2.26 28.67 -5.41
CA LYS A 83 -3.27 27.73 -4.91
C LYS A 83 -2.86 26.27 -5.13
N GLU A 84 -2.31 25.93 -6.30
CA GLU A 84 -1.84 24.59 -6.63
C GLU A 84 -0.62 24.20 -5.79
N ILE A 85 0.32 25.13 -5.61
CA ILE A 85 1.51 24.94 -4.76
C ILE A 85 1.08 24.55 -3.34
N THR A 86 0.13 25.30 -2.78
CA THR A 86 -0.39 25.06 -1.43
C THR A 86 -1.06 23.69 -1.33
N SER A 87 -1.86 23.32 -2.34
CA SER A 87 -2.52 22.00 -2.39
C SER A 87 -1.52 20.85 -2.49
N LEU A 88 -0.54 20.92 -3.40
CA LEU A 88 0.47 19.89 -3.59
C LEU A 88 1.36 19.70 -2.35
N ARG A 89 1.74 20.79 -1.69
CA ARG A 89 2.48 20.74 -0.42
C ARG A 89 1.66 20.14 0.72
N LYS A 90 0.37 20.48 0.79
CA LYS A 90 -0.56 19.91 1.78
C LYS A 90 -0.67 18.40 1.63
N ILE A 91 -0.91 17.90 0.41
CA ILE A 91 -0.97 16.46 0.13
C ILE A 91 0.36 15.77 0.48
N PHE A 92 1.50 16.39 0.15
CA PHE A 92 2.81 15.84 0.51
C PHE A 92 3.01 15.72 2.03
N ILE A 93 2.61 16.73 2.80
CA ILE A 93 2.68 16.69 4.27
C ILE A 93 1.74 15.61 4.82
N PHE A 94 0.52 15.49 4.30
CA PHE A 94 -0.44 14.46 4.71
C PHE A 94 0.08 13.05 4.43
N LEU A 95 0.74 12.84 3.29
CA LEU A 95 1.40 11.57 2.97
C LEU A 95 2.46 11.21 4.04
N ILE A 96 3.28 12.18 4.47
CA ILE A 96 4.29 11.96 5.51
C ILE A 96 3.63 11.63 6.85
N ILE A 97 2.63 12.42 7.25
CA ILE A 97 1.93 12.23 8.53
C ILE A 97 1.23 10.88 8.56
N GLY A 98 0.49 10.50 7.52
CA GLY A 98 -0.21 9.21 7.46
C GLY A 98 0.70 8.00 7.35
N THR A 99 1.91 8.16 6.79
CA THR A 99 2.90 7.07 6.73
C THR A 99 3.63 6.87 8.07
N MET A 100 3.73 7.92 8.90
CA MET A 100 4.52 7.88 10.14
C MET A 100 4.03 6.84 11.17
N PRO A 101 2.71 6.71 11.47
CA PRO A 101 2.22 5.65 12.36
C PRO A 101 2.56 4.25 11.87
N VAL A 102 2.44 3.99 10.56
CA VAL A 102 2.75 2.68 9.97
C VAL A 102 4.23 2.34 10.14
N VAL A 103 5.12 3.30 9.87
CA VAL A 103 6.57 3.12 10.07
C VAL A 103 6.90 2.91 11.54
N PHE A 104 6.28 3.70 12.43
CA PHE A 104 6.49 3.60 13.87
C PHE A 104 6.09 2.23 14.44
N PHE A 105 4.86 1.79 14.16
CA PHE A 105 4.38 0.49 14.62
C PHE A 105 5.07 -0.67 13.91
N GLY A 106 5.40 -0.53 12.62
CA GLY A 106 6.17 -1.51 11.87
C GLY A 106 7.55 -1.74 12.48
N PHE A 107 8.23 -0.67 12.90
CA PHE A 107 9.52 -0.78 13.59
C PHE A 107 9.39 -1.40 14.99
N LEU A 108 8.36 -1.01 15.74
CA LEU A 108 8.14 -1.48 17.12
C LEU A 108 7.77 -2.98 17.19
N PHE A 109 6.97 -3.46 16.22
CA PHE A 109 6.40 -4.82 16.24
C PHE A 109 6.99 -5.78 15.20
N LYS A 110 8.08 -5.41 14.51
CA LYS A 110 8.68 -6.20 13.43
C LYS A 110 8.85 -7.69 13.78
N ASP A 111 9.33 -8.00 14.98
CA ASP A 111 9.67 -9.38 15.38
C ASP A 111 8.41 -10.20 15.69
N SER A 112 7.38 -9.56 16.25
CA SER A 112 6.08 -10.21 16.51
C SER A 112 5.32 -10.48 15.22
N ILE A 113 5.42 -9.57 14.26
CA ILE A 113 4.71 -9.61 12.98
C ILE A 113 5.28 -10.69 12.05
N HIS A 114 6.59 -10.94 12.07
CA HIS A 114 7.23 -11.97 11.24
C HIS A 114 6.63 -13.38 11.47
N GLY A 115 6.28 -13.72 12.72
CA GLY A 115 5.68 -15.02 13.04
C GLY A 115 4.24 -15.18 12.54
N ILE A 116 3.52 -14.06 12.37
CA ILE A 116 2.12 -14.04 11.93
C ILE A 116 2.03 -14.20 10.40
N PHE A 117 2.94 -13.56 9.65
CA PHE A 117 2.96 -13.63 8.19
C PHE A 117 3.27 -15.03 7.64
N GLY A 118 3.86 -15.93 8.43
CA GLY A 118 4.08 -17.32 8.03
C GLY A 118 2.85 -18.23 8.17
N SER A 119 1.79 -17.77 8.84
CA SER A 119 0.64 -18.61 9.19
C SER A 119 -0.57 -18.36 8.30
N ALA A 120 -0.94 -19.35 7.49
CA ALA A 120 -2.15 -19.31 6.68
C ALA A 120 -3.42 -19.17 7.53
N GLN A 121 -3.45 -19.71 8.74
CA GLN A 121 -4.57 -19.56 9.67
C GLN A 121 -4.71 -18.11 10.16
N ALA A 122 -3.58 -17.47 10.51
CA ALA A 122 -3.59 -16.07 10.91
C ALA A 122 -4.01 -15.16 9.74
N ALA A 123 -3.48 -15.42 8.54
CA ALA A 123 -3.86 -14.73 7.31
C ALA A 123 -5.38 -14.81 7.06
N ALA A 124 -5.97 -16.01 7.16
CA ALA A 124 -7.42 -16.19 6.99
C ALA A 124 -8.24 -15.42 8.04
N PHE A 125 -7.79 -15.40 9.31
CA PHE A 125 -8.45 -14.64 10.37
C PHE A 125 -8.43 -13.13 10.09
N PHE A 126 -7.29 -12.56 9.71
CA PHE A 126 -7.18 -11.14 9.38
C PHE A 126 -7.94 -10.75 8.10
N LEU A 127 -8.07 -11.67 7.13
CA LEU A 127 -8.93 -11.46 5.96
C LEU A 127 -10.40 -11.32 6.35
N ILE A 128 -10.89 -12.14 7.29
CA ILE A 128 -12.26 -12.02 7.79
C ILE A 128 -12.47 -10.66 8.47
N ILE A 129 -11.53 -10.24 9.33
CA ILE A 129 -11.56 -8.92 9.97
C ILE A 129 -11.61 -7.81 8.91
N THR A 130 -10.72 -7.89 7.90
CA THR A 130 -10.66 -6.91 6.80
C THR A 130 -12.00 -6.85 6.04
N GLY A 131 -12.61 -8.00 5.77
CA GLY A 131 -13.93 -8.09 5.13
C GLY A 131 -15.03 -7.41 5.95
N PHE A 132 -15.05 -7.60 7.28
CA PHE A 132 -15.98 -6.89 8.16
C PHE A 132 -15.71 -5.37 8.16
N LEU A 133 -14.45 -4.95 8.27
CA LEU A 133 -14.10 -3.53 8.23
C LEU A 133 -14.59 -2.85 6.95
N LEU A 134 -14.38 -3.48 5.78
CA LEU A 134 -14.89 -2.97 4.51
C LEU A 134 -16.42 -2.92 4.48
N PHE A 135 -17.08 -4.00 4.92
CA PHE A 135 -18.55 -4.07 4.94
C PHE A 135 -19.18 -2.97 5.81
N PHE A 136 -18.55 -2.65 6.95
CA PHE A 136 -19.04 -1.57 7.81
C PHE A 136 -18.63 -0.19 7.31
N SER A 137 -17.44 -0.04 6.72
CA SER A 137 -16.97 1.24 6.15
C SER A 137 -17.92 1.77 5.07
N ASP A 138 -18.43 0.89 4.22
CA ASP A 138 -19.41 1.20 3.17
C ASP A 138 -20.73 1.76 3.74
N LYS A 139 -21.09 1.38 4.97
CA LYS A 139 -22.32 1.84 5.63
C LYS A 139 -22.16 3.17 6.38
N VAL A 140 -20.93 3.62 6.61
CA VAL A 140 -20.64 4.80 7.43
C VAL A 140 -20.41 6.04 6.59
N THR A 141 -20.05 5.89 5.30
CA THR A 141 -19.51 7.01 4.52
C THR A 141 -20.49 7.51 3.46
N ASP A 142 -21.25 8.57 3.79
CA ASP A 142 -22.02 9.38 2.83
C ASP A 142 -21.39 10.80 2.68
N ALA A 143 -20.06 10.84 2.62
CA ALA A 143 -19.31 12.09 2.57
C ALA A 143 -18.84 12.37 1.13
N ARG A 144 -19.52 13.30 0.43
CA ARG A 144 -19.06 13.86 -0.85
C ARG A 144 -17.86 14.79 -0.65
N ARG A 145 -16.73 14.24 -0.18
CA ARG A 145 -15.46 14.97 0.03
C ARG A 145 -14.44 14.51 -0.99
N ASP A 146 -13.73 15.46 -1.60
CA ASP A 146 -12.64 15.21 -2.54
C ASP A 146 -11.28 15.34 -1.82
N GLU A 147 -10.19 14.98 -2.46
CA GLU A 147 -8.80 15.13 -1.97
C GLU A 147 -8.51 16.56 -1.49
N LYS A 148 -9.13 17.54 -2.14
CA LYS A 148 -9.00 18.97 -1.79
C LYS A 148 -9.58 19.30 -0.42
N ASP A 149 -10.58 18.53 0.02
CA ASP A 149 -11.30 18.72 1.27
C ASP A 149 -10.66 17.99 2.45
N MET A 150 -9.58 17.23 2.22
CA MET A 150 -8.86 16.52 3.28
C MET A 150 -8.35 17.48 4.35
N ASN A 151 -8.41 17.07 5.60
CA ASN A 151 -7.84 17.77 6.75
C ASN A 151 -6.87 16.85 7.51
N LEU A 152 -6.29 17.35 8.61
CA LEU A 152 -5.32 16.60 9.39
C LEU A 152 -5.90 15.33 10.06
N THR A 153 -7.21 15.27 10.32
CA THR A 153 -7.82 14.06 10.89
C THR A 153 -8.03 12.95 9.86
N ASP A 154 -7.95 13.28 8.57
CA ASP A 154 -8.03 12.32 7.47
C ASP A 154 -6.63 11.76 7.08
N SER A 155 -5.55 12.25 7.72
CA SER A 155 -4.15 11.84 7.49
C SER A 155 -3.64 10.95 8.60
#